data_AF-A0A7C1WGV5-F1
#
_entry.id   AF-A0A7C1WGV5-F1
#
_cell.length_a   1.000
_cell.length_b   1.000
_cell.length_c   1.000
_cell.angle_alpha   90.00
_cell.angle_beta   90.00
_cell.angle_gamma   90.00
#
_symmetry.space_group_name_H-M   'P 1'
#
loop_
_entity.id
_entity.type
_entity.pdbx_description
1 polymer ?
#
loop_
_entity_poly.entity_id
_entity_poly.type
_entity_poly.pdbx_seq_one_letter_code
_entity_poly.pdbx_strand_id
1 'polypeptide(L)'
;MSEPNLNIGKGEMHRGSIYCGELEDGTSVTIPYFVMRGTRKKPVLLLNAALHGEELNGIEVINRIFETINPLELKGTIIGIPVVNTLAFRARSRVDPIDGKDLNRVFPGKKEGT
;
A
#
# COMPACT_ATOMS: atom_id res chain seq x y z
N MET A 1 -10.00 -5.83 -11.14
CA MET A 1 -8.95 -5.69 -10.10
C MET A 1 -8.25 -7.02 -9.98
N SER A 2 -6.93 -7.07 -10.06
CA SER A 2 -6.19 -8.28 -9.69
C SER A 2 -6.22 -8.40 -8.17
N GLU A 3 -6.57 -9.59 -7.65
CA GLU A 3 -6.55 -9.81 -6.21
C GLU A 3 -5.10 -9.88 -5.70
N PRO A 4 -4.78 -9.24 -4.56
CA PRO A 4 -3.46 -9.39 -3.96
C PRO A 4 -3.24 -10.85 -3.55
N ASN A 5 -2.04 -11.37 -3.79
CA ASN A 5 -1.66 -12.67 -3.28
C ASN A 5 -1.37 -12.55 -1.77
N LEU A 6 -2.35 -12.97 -0.97
CA LEU A 6 -2.25 -12.97 0.50
C LEU A 6 -1.91 -14.36 1.06
N ASN A 7 -1.66 -15.36 0.22
CA ASN A 7 -1.31 -16.70 0.66
C ASN A 7 0.19 -16.78 1.00
N ILE A 8 0.56 -16.14 2.09
CA ILE A 8 1.94 -16.06 2.57
C ILE A 8 2.17 -17.14 3.63
N GLY A 9 3.25 -17.91 3.49
CA GLY A 9 3.66 -18.94 4.43
C GLY A 9 4.12 -18.37 5.77
N LYS A 10 4.26 -19.23 6.79
CA LYS A 10 4.79 -18.80 8.09
C LYS A 10 6.27 -18.45 7.96
N GLY A 11 6.67 -17.30 8.48
CA GLY A 11 8.06 -16.85 8.38
C GLY A 11 8.41 -16.29 7.00
N GLU A 12 7.42 -16.04 6.14
CA GLU A 12 7.64 -15.54 4.79
C GLU A 12 7.27 -14.06 4.65
N MET A 13 7.88 -13.46 3.64
CA MET A 13 7.57 -12.13 3.16
C MET A 13 7.25 -12.17 1.67
N HIS A 14 6.30 -11.35 1.26
CA HIS A 14 6.00 -11.10 -0.15
C HIS A 14 5.87 -9.61 -0.43
N ARG A 15 6.31 -9.20 -1.62
CA ARG A 15 6.08 -7.87 -2.18
C ARG A 15 5.38 -8.03 -3.51
N GLY A 16 4.33 -7.25 -3.71
CA GLY A 16 3.53 -7.29 -4.93
C GLY A 16 2.91 -5.93 -5.23
N SER A 17 2.01 -5.92 -6.21
CA SER A 17 1.21 -4.75 -6.54
C SER A 17 -0.24 -5.14 -6.83
N ILE A 18 -1.16 -4.23 -6.56
CA ILE A 18 -2.58 -4.35 -6.88
C ILE A 18 -2.85 -3.49 -8.10
N TYR A 19 -3.44 -4.06 -9.15
CA TYR A 19 -3.89 -3.28 -10.31
C TYR A 19 -5.19 -2.55 -9.98
N CYS A 20 -5.18 -1.23 -10.11
CA CYS A 20 -6.28 -0.34 -9.78
C CYS A 20 -7.01 0.22 -11.00
N GLY A 21 -6.35 0.26 -12.16
CA GLY A 21 -6.91 0.77 -13.40
C GLY A 21 -5.84 1.18 -14.39
N GLU A 22 -6.26 1.93 -15.41
CA GLU A 22 -5.43 2.41 -16.50
C GLU A 22 -5.77 3.88 -16.77
N LEU A 23 -4.76 4.69 -17.07
CA LEU A 23 -4.93 6.07 -17.51
C LEU A 23 -5.28 6.14 -19.00
N GLU A 24 -5.68 7.31 -19.48
CA GLU A 24 -6.14 7.53 -20.86
C GLU A 24 -5.06 7.22 -21.92
N ASP A 25 -3.78 7.27 -21.52
CA ASP A 25 -2.63 6.95 -22.37
C ASP A 25 -2.23 5.46 -22.34
N GLY A 26 -3.01 4.62 -21.65
CA GLY A 26 -2.72 3.20 -21.47
C GLY A 26 -1.81 2.88 -20.29
N THR A 27 -1.39 3.87 -19.50
CA THR A 27 -0.51 3.63 -18.35
C THR A 27 -1.26 2.93 -17.22
N SER A 28 -0.78 1.75 -16.82
CA SER A 28 -1.34 1.03 -15.67
C SER A 28 -1.10 1.77 -14.34
N VAL A 29 -2.16 1.88 -13.54
CA VAL A 29 -2.11 2.37 -12.16
C VAL A 29 -2.10 1.17 -11.22
N THR A 30 -1.00 1.04 -10.47
CA THR A 30 -0.84 -0.02 -9.49
C THR A 30 -0.49 0.55 -8.12
N ILE A 31 -0.90 -0.15 -7.06
CA ILE A 31 -0.55 0.18 -5.66
C ILE A 31 0.40 -0.89 -5.14
N PRO A 32 1.63 -0.55 -4.70
CA PRO A 32 2.56 -1.51 -4.13
C PRO A 32 2.08 -1.95 -2.74
N TYR A 33 2.24 -3.24 -2.44
CA TYR A 33 1.96 -3.77 -1.10
C TYR A 33 3.03 -4.78 -0.69
N PHE A 34 3.25 -4.87 0.61
CA PHE A 34 4.12 -5.84 1.25
C PHE A 34 3.32 -6.63 2.29
N VAL A 35 3.62 -7.92 2.44
CA VAL A 35 3.04 -8.77 3.48
C VAL A 35 4.15 -9.55 4.13
N MET A 36 4.24 -9.46 5.46
CA MET A 36 5.16 -10.25 6.28
C MET A 36 4.33 -11.06 7.26
N ARG A 37 4.41 -12.39 7.19
CA ARG A 37 3.68 -13.28 8.09
C ARG A 37 4.62 -13.94 9.08
N GLY A 38 4.36 -13.67 10.36
CA GLY A 38 5.06 -14.28 11.47
C GLY A 38 4.69 -15.74 11.73
N THR A 39 5.20 -16.29 12.83
CA THR A 39 4.93 -17.68 13.25
C THR A 39 3.49 -17.88 13.74
N ARG A 40 2.83 -16.79 14.17
CA ARG A 40 1.45 -16.74 14.66
C ARG A 40 0.59 -15.93 13.68
N LYS A 41 -0.64 -16.37 13.38
CA LYS A 41 -1.53 -15.73 12.39
C LYS A 41 -2.10 -14.37 12.83
N LYS A 42 -2.19 -14.10 14.14
CA LYS A 42 -2.80 -12.88 14.69
C LYS A 42 -1.89 -12.27 15.77
N PRO A 43 -1.93 -10.94 15.98
CA PRO A 43 -2.80 -9.94 15.31
C PRO A 43 -2.37 -9.61 13.87
N VAL A 44 -3.19 -8.83 13.16
CA VAL A 44 -2.84 -8.25 11.85
C VAL A 44 -2.72 -6.74 12.00
N LEU A 45 -1.59 -6.17 11.55
CA LEU A 45 -1.32 -4.74 11.55
C LEU A 45 -1.23 -4.23 10.11
N LEU A 46 -1.97 -3.18 9.79
CA LEU A 46 -1.84 -2.45 8.53
C LEU A 46 -1.01 -1.18 8.78
N LEU A 47 0.06 -1.02 8.01
CA LEU A 47 0.85 0.19 7.92
C LEU A 47 0.65 0.78 6.52
N ASN A 48 0.25 2.04 6.44
CA ASN A 48 0.13 2.73 5.16
C ASN A 48 0.72 4.14 5.23
N ALA A 49 1.14 4.65 4.08
CA ALA A 49 1.73 5.98 3.95
C ALA A 49 1.43 6.59 2.57
N ALA A 50 1.81 7.85 2.41
CA ALA A 50 1.58 8.63 1.19
C ALA A 50 0.13 8.56 0.70
N LEU A 51 -0.81 8.88 1.61
CA LEU A 51 -2.16 9.28 1.21
C LEU A 51 -2.09 10.60 0.42
N HIS A 52 -1.20 11.49 0.86
CA HIS A 52 -0.76 12.66 0.12
C HIS A 52 0.63 12.37 -0.48
N GLY A 53 0.87 12.83 -1.71
CA GLY A 53 2.05 12.48 -2.48
C GLY A 53 3.38 13.07 -2.03
N GLU A 54 3.35 14.14 -1.23
CA GLU A 54 4.53 14.82 -0.69
C GLU A 54 4.96 14.32 0.70
N GLU A 55 4.23 13.36 1.29
CA GLU A 55 4.48 12.85 2.66
C GLU A 55 5.41 11.63 2.66
N LEU A 56 6.71 11.88 2.42
CA LEU A 56 7.70 10.82 2.13
C LEU A 56 8.13 9.97 3.34
N ASN A 57 8.06 10.51 4.56
CA ASN A 57 8.65 9.86 5.74
C ASN A 57 8.05 8.48 6.03
N GLY A 58 6.72 8.33 5.87
CA GLY A 58 6.05 7.06 6.12
C GLY A 58 6.45 5.95 5.12
N ILE A 59 6.79 6.32 3.88
CA ILE A 59 7.25 5.40 2.84
C ILE A 59 8.52 4.68 3.32
N GLU A 60 9.49 5.47 3.77
CA GLU A 60 10.79 4.96 4.22
C GLU A 60 10.68 4.16 5.52
N VAL A 61 9.85 4.61 6.46
CA VAL A 61 9.59 3.84 7.69
C VAL A 61 9.04 2.46 7.37
N ILE A 62 8.08 2.36 6.44
CA ILE A 62 7.51 1.07 6.03
C ILE A 62 8.58 0.20 5.36
N ASN A 63 9.42 0.75 4.46
CA ASN A 63 10.51 -0.03 3.86
C ASN A 63 11.47 -0.60 4.91
N ARG A 64 11.92 0.24 5.85
CA ARG A 64 12.83 -0.20 6.93
C ARG A 64 12.23 -1.29 7.80
N ILE A 65 10.94 -1.20 8.15
CA ILE A 65 10.26 -2.24 8.93
C ILE A 65 10.32 -3.59 8.20
N PHE A 66 10.11 -3.59 6.89
CA PHE A 66 10.17 -4.80 6.06
C PHE A 66 11.60 -5.27 5.76
N GLU A 67 12.61 -4.43 5.93
CA GLU A 67 14.02 -4.83 5.78
C GLU A 67 14.64 -5.34 7.08
N THR A 68 14.10 -4.92 8.23
CA THR A 68 14.74 -5.13 9.54
C THR A 68 14.09 -6.24 10.36
N ILE A 69 12.78 -6.46 10.25
CA ILE A 69 12.10 -7.48 11.05
C ILE A 69 12.34 -8.87 10.47
N ASN A 70 12.86 -9.79 11.30
CA ASN A 70 12.89 -11.22 11.01
C ASN A 70 11.46 -11.81 11.16
N PRO A 71 10.85 -12.34 10.08
CA PRO A 71 9.50 -12.91 10.14
C PRO A 71 9.39 -14.10 11.11
N LEU A 72 10.48 -14.84 11.37
CA LEU A 72 10.45 -15.97 12.30
C LEU A 72 10.29 -15.54 13.78
N GLU A 73 10.64 -14.29 14.09
CA GLU A 73 10.50 -13.71 15.43
C GLU A 73 9.19 -12.92 15.61
N LEU A 74 8.50 -12.62 14.50
CA LEU A 74 7.24 -11.90 14.50
C LEU A 74 6.07 -12.77 14.99
N LYS A 75 5.22 -12.20 15.86
CA LYS A 75 3.91 -12.74 16.24
C LYS A 75 2.81 -11.92 15.57
N GLY A 76 2.20 -12.46 14.51
CA GLY A 76 1.16 -11.79 13.75
C GLY A 76 1.53 -11.61 12.28
N THR A 77 0.82 -10.72 11.60
CA THR A 77 1.07 -10.35 10.20
C THR A 77 1.16 -8.83 10.09
N ILE A 78 2.15 -8.33 9.37
CA ILE A 78 2.25 -6.92 8.97
C ILE A 78 1.92 -6.82 7.49
N ILE A 79 0.98 -5.94 7.15
CA ILE A 79 0.68 -5.52 5.78
C ILE A 79 1.19 -4.09 5.63
N GLY A 80 2.05 -3.85 4.66
CA GLY A 80 2.59 -2.52 4.35
C GLY A 80 2.07 -2.02 3.00
N ILE A 81 1.54 -0.81 2.96
CA ILE A 81 1.20 -0.10 1.72
C ILE A 81 2.00 1.22 1.73
N PRO A 82 3.26 1.21 1.24
CA PRO A 82 4.14 2.36 1.36
C PRO A 82 3.62 3.58 0.60
N VAL A 83 2.91 3.38 -0.51
CA VAL A 83 2.32 4.46 -1.30
C VAL A 83 0.88 4.11 -1.62
N VAL A 84 -0.06 4.72 -0.89
CA VAL A 84 -1.50 4.50 -1.11
C VAL A 84 -1.97 5.26 -2.36
N ASN A 85 -1.64 6.55 -2.47
CA ASN A 85 -2.00 7.36 -3.64
C ASN A 85 -0.79 7.49 -4.59
N THR A 86 -0.66 6.53 -5.52
CA THR A 86 0.49 6.50 -6.44
C THR A 86 0.48 7.61 -7.47
N LEU A 87 -0.69 8.17 -7.81
CA LEU A 87 -0.81 9.30 -8.74
C LEU A 87 -0.40 10.61 -8.08
N ALA A 88 -0.94 10.90 -6.90
CA ALA A 88 -0.52 12.07 -6.11
C ALA A 88 0.97 12.02 -5.76
N PHE A 89 1.50 10.83 -5.42
CA PHE A 89 2.93 10.61 -5.17
C PHE A 89 3.80 10.95 -6.38
N ARG A 90 3.44 10.47 -7.58
CA ARG A 90 4.15 10.82 -8.83
C ARG A 90 4.13 12.33 -9.09
N ALA A 91 3.03 12.99 -8.78
CA ALA A 91 2.86 14.42 -8.95
C ALA A 91 3.47 15.27 -7.81
N ARG A 92 3.93 14.66 -6.71
CA ARG A 92 4.35 15.35 -5.47
C ARG A 92 3.28 16.35 -4.99
N SER A 93 2.03 15.89 -4.97
CA SER A 93 0.85 16.71 -4.67
C SER A 93 0.07 16.16 -3.49
N ARG A 94 -0.57 17.05 -2.73
CA ARG A 94 -1.51 16.69 -1.68
C ARG A 94 -2.76 16.00 -2.22
N VAL A 95 -3.27 16.50 -3.34
CA VAL A 95 -4.48 16.00 -4.00
C VAL A 95 -4.13 15.14 -5.21
N ASP A 96 -5.04 14.25 -5.58
CA ASP A 96 -4.90 13.47 -6.80
C ASP A 96 -4.89 14.40 -8.03
N PRO A 97 -3.92 14.26 -8.95
CA PRO A 97 -3.80 15.16 -10.11
C PRO A 97 -4.91 14.96 -11.15
N ILE A 98 -5.64 13.84 -11.12
CA ILE A 98 -6.69 13.54 -12.11
C ILE A 98 -8.01 14.20 -11.71
N ASP A 99 -8.45 13.99 -10.47
CA ASP A 99 -9.77 14.44 -10.01
C ASP A 99 -9.73 15.55 -8.97
N GLY A 100 -8.54 15.98 -8.56
CA GLY A 100 -8.32 17.07 -7.62
C GLY A 100 -8.72 16.75 -6.18
N LYS A 101 -9.07 15.50 -5.86
CA LYS A 101 -9.57 15.14 -4.53
C LYS A 101 -8.44 14.82 -3.56
N ASP A 102 -8.68 15.19 -2.30
CA ASP A 102 -7.88 14.74 -1.17
C ASP A 102 -8.38 13.35 -0.76
N LEU A 103 -7.52 12.32 -0.92
CA LEU A 103 -7.88 10.93 -0.63
C LEU A 103 -8.37 10.76 0.82
N ASN A 104 -7.83 11.53 1.76
CA ASN A 104 -8.20 11.48 3.18
C ASN A 104 -9.57 12.13 3.48
N ARG A 105 -10.27 12.63 2.46
CA ARG A 105 -11.61 13.25 2.56
C ARG A 105 -12.69 12.48 1.82
N VAL A 106 -12.33 11.43 1.09
CA VAL A 106 -13.28 10.68 0.25
C VAL A 106 -13.57 9.28 0.76
N PHE A 107 -13.02 8.87 1.90
CA PHE A 107 -13.41 7.62 2.58
C PHE A 107 -14.92 7.66 2.95
N PRO A 108 -15.66 6.54 2.84
CA PRO A 108 -15.22 5.18 2.48
C PRO A 108 -15.07 4.92 0.96
N GLY A 109 -15.20 5.95 0.13
CA GLY A 109 -15.19 5.86 -1.32
C GLY A 109 -16.54 5.40 -1.89
N LYS A 110 -16.57 5.31 -3.22
CA LYS A 110 -17.70 4.79 -4.01
C LYS A 110 -17.11 3.90 -5.10
N LYS A 111 -17.73 2.74 -5.34
CA LYS A 111 -17.20 1.73 -6.28
C LYS A 111 -17.16 2.25 -7.72
N GLU A 112 -18.13 3.08 -8.08
CA GLU A 112 -18.28 3.69 -9.40
C GLU A 112 -17.52 5.03 -9.50
N GLY A 113 -16.66 5.34 -8.54
CA GLY A 113 -15.94 6.61 -8.48
C GLY A 113 -16.73 7.71 -7.78
N THR A 114 -16.13 8.88 -7.76
CA THR A 114 -16.52 9.99 -6.90
C THR A 114 -17.04 11.18 -7.68
#